data_AF-A0A0J6WBF8-F1
#
_entry.id   AF-A0A0J6WBF8-F1
#
_cell.length_a   1.000
_cell.length_b   1.000
_cell.length_c   1.000
_cell.angle_alpha   90.00
_cell.angle_beta   90.00
_cell.angle_gamma   90.00
#
_symmetry.space_group_name_H-M   'P 1'
#
loop_
_entity.id
_entity.type
_entity.pdbx_description
1 polymer ?
#
loop_
_entity_poly.entity_id
_entity_poly.type
_entity_poly.pdbx_seq_one_letter_code
_entity_poly.pdbx_strand_id
1 'polypeptide(L)'
;MICAGKRPVGAESYDPVVTRTRWRWAGALGLAAGVTAALWGVPPWWCLAIAVATPLVPGFLTAVVVGAATPGTRETDARDQMSGTEFEDYVARIARSVGVPVIMTPLSGDWGVDLIVGHRPNRLAVQCKRQSRPVGTGAVQEVVAGAPMQDCTRTMVVTNHQFTPAARKLAERHGCELVGGDELPRLRSTIRRLTRPMEPTST
;
A
#
# COMPACT_ATOMS: atom_id res chain seq x y z
N MET A 1 -30.69 -22.52 -32.35
CA MET A 1 -29.44 -23.29 -32.36
C MET A 1 -28.46 -22.57 -33.26
N ILE A 2 -27.35 -22.08 -32.71
CA ILE A 2 -26.03 -21.83 -33.33
C ILE A 2 -25.26 -20.97 -32.32
N CYS A 3 -24.24 -21.60 -31.72
CA CYS A 3 -23.28 -21.00 -30.80
C CYS A 3 -22.24 -20.20 -31.58
N ALA A 4 -21.89 -19.00 -31.11
CA ALA A 4 -20.78 -18.22 -31.64
C ALA A 4 -19.62 -18.14 -30.63
N GLY A 5 -18.59 -18.94 -30.93
CA GLY A 5 -17.15 -18.74 -30.69
C GLY A 5 -16.66 -18.01 -29.43
N LYS A 6 -16.10 -18.78 -28.49
CA LYS A 6 -15.08 -18.29 -27.56
C LYS A 6 -13.83 -17.87 -28.35
N ARG A 7 -13.32 -16.66 -28.08
CA ARG A 7 -12.01 -16.19 -28.56
C ARG A 7 -10.89 -17.00 -27.88
N PRO A 8 -9.87 -17.51 -28.60
CA PRO A 8 -8.72 -18.14 -27.97
C PRO A 8 -7.91 -17.09 -27.20
N VAL A 9 -7.62 -17.37 -25.94
CA VAL A 9 -6.68 -16.61 -25.11
C VAL A 9 -5.30 -16.79 -25.72
N GLY A 10 -4.68 -15.68 -26.14
CA GLY A 10 -3.37 -15.66 -26.77
C GLY A 10 -2.31 -16.27 -25.86
N ALA A 11 -1.49 -17.14 -26.44
CA ALA A 11 -0.31 -17.70 -25.80
C ALA A 11 0.66 -16.57 -25.43
N GLU A 12 1.01 -16.51 -24.14
CA GLU A 12 2.06 -15.66 -23.60
C GLU A 12 3.37 -15.95 -24.35
N SER A 13 3.92 -14.94 -25.03
CA SER A 13 5.14 -15.08 -25.82
C SER A 13 6.31 -15.40 -24.91
N TYR A 14 6.88 -16.60 -25.09
CA TYR A 14 8.10 -17.05 -24.44
C TYR A 14 9.27 -16.19 -24.91
N ASP A 15 9.75 -15.29 -24.03
CA ASP A 15 10.93 -14.46 -24.29
C ASP A 15 12.21 -15.20 -23.82
N PRO A 16 13.02 -15.77 -24.74
CA PRO A 16 14.16 -16.64 -24.40
C PRO A 16 15.33 -15.90 -23.76
N VAL A 17 15.31 -14.57 -23.72
CA VAL A 17 16.41 -13.76 -23.14
C VAL A 17 16.30 -13.69 -21.62
N VAL A 18 15.07 -13.62 -21.08
CA VAL A 18 14.82 -13.51 -19.63
C VAL A 18 15.17 -14.81 -18.90
N THR A 19 14.98 -15.96 -19.55
CA THR A 19 15.30 -17.28 -18.96
C THR A 19 16.81 -17.44 -18.81
N ARG A 20 17.61 -17.12 -19.84
CA ARG A 20 19.06 -17.35 -19.84
C ARG A 20 19.82 -16.59 -18.74
N THR A 21 19.38 -15.37 -18.40
CA THR A 21 19.97 -14.57 -17.32
C THR A 21 19.66 -15.15 -15.93
N ARG A 22 18.46 -15.71 -15.73
CA ARG A 22 18.05 -16.31 -14.46
C ARG A 22 18.86 -17.57 -14.12
N TRP A 23 19.17 -18.41 -15.10
CA TRP A 23 19.97 -19.62 -14.89
C TRP A 23 21.43 -19.32 -14.52
N ARG A 24 22.01 -18.23 -15.05
CA ARG A 24 23.38 -17.82 -14.73
C ARG A 24 23.51 -17.38 -13.26
N TRP A 25 22.56 -16.60 -12.77
CA TRP A 25 22.54 -16.16 -11.37
C TRP A 25 22.15 -17.28 -10.42
N ALA A 26 21.23 -18.17 -10.81
CA ALA A 26 20.87 -19.34 -10.02
C ALA A 26 22.06 -20.32 -9.83
N GLY A 27 22.86 -20.53 -10.88
CA GLY A 27 24.09 -21.30 -10.80
C GLY A 27 25.14 -20.67 -9.88
N ALA A 28 25.31 -19.34 -9.96
CA ALA A 28 26.23 -18.61 -9.07
C ALA A 28 25.82 -18.72 -7.59
N LEU A 29 24.51 -18.65 -7.30
CA LEU A 29 23.99 -18.77 -5.93
C LEU A 29 24.15 -20.18 -5.36
N GLY A 30 23.90 -21.22 -6.16
CA GLY A 30 24.12 -22.62 -5.76
C GLY A 30 25.59 -22.93 -5.45
N LEU A 31 26.52 -22.41 -6.27
CA LEU A 31 27.95 -22.54 -6.02
C LEU A 31 28.37 -21.82 -4.74
N ALA A 32 27.88 -20.59 -4.52
CA ALA A 32 28.18 -19.85 -3.30
C ALA A 32 27.72 -20.60 -2.05
N ALA A 33 26.48 -21.13 -2.04
CA ALA A 33 25.93 -21.91 -0.94
C ALA A 33 26.69 -23.22 -0.65
N GLY A 34 27.13 -23.92 -1.70
CA GLY A 34 27.96 -25.12 -1.56
C GLY A 34 29.33 -24.82 -0.93
N VAL A 35 29.96 -23.70 -1.32
CA VAL A 35 31.24 -23.26 -0.76
C VAL A 35 31.10 -22.86 0.71
N THR A 36 30.04 -22.14 1.10
CA THR A 36 29.80 -21.83 2.52
C THR A 36 29.57 -23.10 3.34
N ALA A 37 28.83 -24.09 2.82
CA ALA A 37 28.64 -25.37 3.51
C ALA A 37 29.97 -26.12 3.73
N ALA A 38 30.86 -26.12 2.73
CA ALA A 38 32.18 -26.74 2.85
C ALA A 38 33.06 -26.07 3.93
N LEU A 39 32.99 -24.73 4.05
CA LEU A 39 33.69 -23.98 5.10
C LEU A 39 33.20 -24.31 6.52
N TRP A 40 31.97 -24.82 6.64
CA TRP A 40 31.37 -25.26 7.91
C TRP A 40 31.58 -26.76 8.19
N GLY A 41 32.44 -27.43 7.42
CA GLY A 41 32.80 -28.84 7.64
C GLY A 41 31.73 -29.84 7.18
N VAL A 42 30.81 -29.42 6.32
CA VAL A 42 29.81 -30.31 5.72
C VAL A 42 30.51 -31.32 4.80
N PRO A 43 30.16 -32.63 4.86
CA PRO A 43 30.77 -33.64 4.00
C PRO A 43 30.63 -33.31 2.49
N PRO A 44 31.62 -33.64 1.65
CA PRO A 44 31.66 -33.21 0.25
C PRO A 44 30.42 -33.59 -0.58
N TRP A 45 29.82 -34.73 -0.28
CA TRP A 45 28.62 -35.22 -0.98
C TRP A 45 27.35 -34.41 -0.64
N TRP A 46 27.27 -33.83 0.56
CA TRP A 46 26.21 -32.91 0.95
C TRP A 46 26.40 -31.51 0.34
N CYS A 47 27.65 -31.04 0.19
CA CYS A 47 27.94 -29.77 -0.50
C CYS A 47 27.47 -29.81 -1.96
N LEU A 48 27.69 -30.94 -2.65
CA LEU A 48 27.20 -31.16 -4.00
C LEU A 48 25.67 -31.21 -4.06
N ALA A 49 25.02 -31.88 -3.09
CA ALA A 49 23.56 -31.93 -3.00
C ALA A 49 22.95 -30.52 -2.82
N ILE A 50 23.52 -29.67 -1.96
CA ILE A 50 23.04 -28.30 -1.73
C ILE A 50 23.22 -27.43 -2.97
N ALA A 51 24.36 -27.52 -3.64
CA ALA A 51 24.66 -26.74 -4.84
C ALA A 51 23.70 -27.05 -5.99
N VAL A 52 23.27 -28.32 -6.11
CA VAL A 52 22.29 -28.77 -7.12
C VAL A 52 20.85 -28.49 -6.71
N ALA A 53 20.51 -28.61 -5.42
CA ALA A 53 19.14 -28.42 -4.93
C ALA A 53 18.71 -26.94 -4.90
N THR A 54 19.62 -26.02 -4.61
CA THR A 54 19.35 -24.57 -4.52
C THR A 54 18.69 -23.98 -5.79
N PRO A 55 19.17 -24.24 -7.03
CA PRO A 55 18.51 -23.78 -8.25
C PRO A 55 17.23 -24.55 -8.61
N LEU A 56 16.96 -25.68 -7.93
CA LEU A 56 15.76 -26.51 -8.14
C LEU A 56 14.64 -26.21 -7.14
N VAL A 57 14.84 -25.27 -6.20
CA VAL A 57 13.80 -24.81 -5.28
C VAL A 57 12.66 -24.20 -6.09
N PRO A 58 11.45 -24.80 -6.10
CA PRO A 58 10.33 -24.28 -6.86
C PRO A 58 10.00 -22.86 -6.40
N GLY A 59 9.62 -21.97 -7.34
CA GLY A 59 9.31 -20.56 -7.04
C GLY A 59 8.24 -20.36 -5.94
N PHE A 60 7.44 -21.40 -5.65
CA PHE A 60 6.52 -21.44 -4.52
C PHE A 60 7.23 -21.32 -3.16
N LEU A 61 8.40 -21.93 -2.97
CA LEU A 61 9.15 -21.84 -1.70
C LEU A 61 9.79 -20.45 -1.52
N THR A 62 10.27 -19.82 -2.60
CA THR A 62 10.65 -18.40 -2.53
C THR A 62 9.46 -17.50 -2.21
N ALA A 63 8.27 -17.81 -2.73
CA ALA A 63 7.04 -17.11 -2.39
C ALA A 63 6.64 -17.33 -0.92
N VAL A 64 6.93 -18.49 -0.33
CA VAL A 64 6.71 -18.76 1.11
C VAL A 64 7.65 -17.93 1.98
N VAL A 65 8.93 -17.80 1.62
CA VAL A 65 9.89 -16.97 2.38
C VAL A 65 9.54 -15.49 2.27
N VAL A 66 9.20 -15.01 1.08
CA VAL A 66 8.72 -13.63 0.87
C VAL A 66 7.37 -13.39 1.56
N GLY A 67 6.49 -14.40 1.58
CA GLY A 67 5.22 -14.38 2.31
C GLY A 67 5.41 -14.34 3.83
N ALA A 68 6.40 -15.06 4.36
CA ALA A 68 6.78 -15.03 5.77
C ALA A 68 7.42 -13.70 6.19
N ALA A 69 8.07 -12.99 5.25
CA ALA A 69 8.62 -11.65 5.46
C ALA A 69 7.60 -10.52 5.23
N THR A 70 6.38 -10.85 4.79
CA THR A 70 5.29 -9.87 4.69
C THR A 70 4.67 -9.72 6.08
N PRO A 71 4.56 -8.51 6.66
CA PRO A 71 3.90 -8.32 7.95
C PRO A 71 2.40 -8.60 7.78
N GLY A 72 1.99 -9.83 8.09
CA GLY A 72 0.60 -10.25 8.12
C GLY A 72 0.06 -10.18 9.55
N THR A 73 -1.19 -9.72 9.68
CA THR A 73 -2.10 -9.77 10.84
C THR A 73 -1.77 -8.97 12.10
N ARG A 74 -0.55 -8.94 12.63
CA ARG A 74 -0.29 -8.27 13.94
C ARG A 74 -0.53 -6.76 13.98
N GLU A 75 -0.30 -6.06 12.86
CA GLU A 75 -0.50 -4.60 12.79
C GLU A 75 -1.97 -4.21 12.61
N THR A 76 -2.77 -5.10 12.02
CA THR A 76 -4.23 -4.94 11.89
C THR A 76 -4.90 -5.05 13.25
N ASP A 77 -4.51 -6.04 14.05
CA ASP A 77 -5.06 -6.27 15.39
C ASP A 77 -4.84 -5.08 16.33
N ALA A 78 -3.67 -4.43 16.26
CA ALA A 78 -3.37 -3.25 17.07
C ALA A 78 -4.22 -2.03 16.66
N ARG A 79 -4.52 -1.87 15.36
CA ARG A 79 -5.35 -0.76 14.84
C ARG A 79 -6.84 -0.97 15.13
N ASP A 80 -7.29 -2.21 15.17
CA ASP A 80 -8.68 -2.55 15.48
C ASP A 80 -9.04 -2.32 16.96
N GLN A 81 -8.04 -2.34 17.84
CA GLN A 81 -8.18 -2.06 19.27
C GLN A 81 -8.21 -0.56 19.60
N MET A 82 -7.85 0.31 18.66
CA MET A 82 -7.84 1.76 18.88
C MET A 82 -9.27 2.31 18.87
N SER A 83 -9.53 3.33 19.68
CA SER A 83 -10.71 4.19 19.57
C SER A 83 -10.65 5.08 18.32
N GLY A 84 -11.75 5.77 18.00
CA GLY A 84 -11.80 6.68 16.85
C GLY A 84 -10.78 7.82 16.96
N THR A 85 -10.71 8.46 18.13
CA THR A 85 -9.77 9.56 18.39
C THR A 85 -8.32 9.10 18.39
N GLU A 86 -8.03 7.91 18.93
CA GLU A 86 -6.68 7.33 18.85
C GLU A 86 -6.27 7.03 17.40
N PHE A 87 -7.23 6.64 16.55
CA PHE A 87 -6.97 6.45 15.12
C PHE A 87 -6.68 7.78 14.41
N GLU A 88 -7.41 8.85 14.72
CA GLU A 88 -7.11 10.20 14.23
C GLU A 88 -5.70 10.64 14.65
N ASP A 89 -5.33 10.44 15.92
CA ASP A 89 -3.99 10.73 16.43
C ASP A 89 -2.90 9.91 15.73
N TYR A 90 -3.18 8.64 15.42
CA TYR A 90 -2.29 7.79 14.64
C TYR A 90 -2.06 8.36 13.24
N VAL A 91 -3.12 8.72 12.52
CA VAL A 91 -3.04 9.34 11.19
C VAL A 91 -2.29 10.69 11.26
N ALA A 92 -2.58 11.50 12.28
CA ALA A 92 -1.92 12.79 12.51
C ALA A 92 -0.41 12.62 12.75
N ARG A 93 0.02 11.61 13.52
CA ARG A 93 1.45 11.31 13.72
C ARG A 93 2.15 10.95 12.40
N ILE A 94 1.50 10.14 11.55
CA ILE A 94 2.05 9.80 10.23
C ILE A 94 2.14 11.06 9.36
N ALA A 95 1.10 11.89 9.34
CA ALA A 95 1.10 13.15 8.59
C ALA A 95 2.20 14.10 9.06
N ARG A 96 2.38 14.26 10.38
CA ARG A 96 3.46 15.09 10.96
C ARG A 96 4.85 14.59 10.57
N SER A 97 5.04 13.26 10.45
CA SER A 97 6.31 12.66 10.01
C SER A 97 6.72 12.99 8.56
N VAL A 98 5.80 13.56 7.77
CA VAL A 98 6.08 14.07 6.42
C VAL A 98 6.80 15.43 6.47
N GLY A 99 6.74 16.14 7.61
CA GLY A 99 7.36 17.46 7.78
C GLY A 99 6.48 18.63 7.30
N VAL A 100 5.16 18.43 7.25
CA VAL A 100 4.18 19.47 6.90
C VAL A 100 3.30 19.82 8.11
N PRO A 101 2.70 21.03 8.16
CA PRO A 101 1.77 21.40 9.24
C PRO A 101 0.58 20.45 9.28
N VAL A 102 0.16 20.08 10.48
CA VAL A 102 -1.02 19.25 10.73
C VAL A 102 -1.81 19.89 11.87
N ILE A 103 -3.06 20.20 11.60
CA ILE A 103 -4.02 20.73 12.57
C ILE A 103 -5.09 19.65 12.76
N MET A 104 -5.35 19.28 14.01
CA MET A 104 -6.54 18.49 14.35
C MET A 104 -7.71 19.43 14.59
N THR A 105 -8.88 19.09 14.06
CA THR A 105 -10.09 19.88 14.28
C THR A 105 -10.76 19.48 15.60
N PRO A 106 -11.63 20.34 16.15
CA PRO A 106 -12.42 19.99 17.33
C PRO A 106 -13.39 18.84 17.02
N LEU A 107 -13.72 18.01 18.02
CA LEU A 107 -14.66 16.89 17.88
C LEU A 107 -16.10 17.30 17.45
N SER A 108 -16.44 18.58 17.56
CA SER A 108 -17.74 19.12 17.20
C SER A 108 -17.59 20.36 16.32
N GLY A 109 -18.40 20.46 15.26
CA GLY A 109 -18.40 21.62 14.35
C GLY A 109 -17.22 21.62 13.37
N ASP A 110 -16.62 20.47 13.12
CA ASP A 110 -15.51 20.23 12.20
C ASP A 110 -15.94 20.12 10.73
N TRP A 111 -17.25 19.96 10.49
CA TRP A 111 -17.85 19.74 9.17
C TRP A 111 -17.41 18.43 8.49
N GLY A 112 -17.01 17.42 9.28
CA GLY A 112 -16.53 16.14 8.75
C GLY A 112 -15.10 16.20 8.21
N VAL A 113 -14.22 16.94 8.90
CA VAL A 113 -12.80 17.05 8.59
C VAL A 113 -12.04 16.91 9.89
N ASP A 114 -11.37 15.78 10.12
CA ASP A 114 -10.66 15.54 11.38
C ASP A 114 -9.27 16.19 11.38
N LEU A 115 -8.60 16.22 10.22
CA LEU A 115 -7.27 16.80 10.06
C LEU A 115 -7.18 17.76 8.87
N ILE A 116 -6.43 18.85 9.06
CA ILE A 116 -5.99 19.75 8.01
C ILE A 116 -4.48 19.64 7.87
N VAL A 117 -4.01 19.27 6.68
CA VAL A 117 -2.60 18.95 6.41
C VAL A 117 -2.02 19.85 5.31
N GLY A 118 -0.84 20.39 5.53
CA GLY A 118 -0.08 21.17 4.54
C GLY A 118 -0.28 22.67 4.63
N HIS A 119 0.13 23.36 3.56
CA HIS A 119 0.13 24.82 3.47
C HIS A 119 -0.90 25.33 2.46
N ARG A 120 -1.40 26.55 2.68
CA ARG A 120 -2.19 27.26 1.67
C ARG A 120 -1.36 27.49 0.39
N PRO A 121 -1.99 27.52 -0.79
CA PRO A 121 -3.43 27.31 -1.04
C PRO A 121 -3.81 25.82 -1.18
N ASN A 122 -2.85 24.89 -1.11
CA ASN A 122 -3.04 23.48 -1.44
C ASN A 122 -3.17 22.57 -0.20
N ARG A 123 -4.02 22.97 0.76
CA ARG A 123 -4.24 22.17 1.96
C ARG A 123 -5.11 20.95 1.69
N LEU A 124 -4.80 19.88 2.41
CA LEU A 124 -5.50 18.60 2.38
C LEU A 124 -6.42 18.49 3.61
N ALA A 125 -7.71 18.34 3.37
CA ALA A 125 -8.67 17.93 4.39
C ALA A 125 -8.70 16.40 4.47
N VAL A 126 -8.60 15.85 5.68
CA VAL A 126 -8.60 14.41 5.92
C VAL A 126 -9.73 14.05 6.88
N GLN A 127 -10.58 13.11 6.47
CA GLN A 127 -11.50 12.42 7.38
C GLN A 127 -10.94 11.04 7.69
N CYS A 128 -10.82 10.73 8.96
CA CYS A 128 -10.49 9.44 9.51
C CYS A 128 -11.78 8.68 9.86
N LYS A 129 -11.88 7.41 9.46
CA LYS A 129 -12.97 6.52 9.87
C LYS A 129 -12.40 5.23 10.42
N ARG A 130 -12.58 4.99 11.71
CA ARG A 130 -12.28 3.70 12.34
C ARG A 130 -13.55 2.87 12.50
N GLN A 131 -13.73 1.82 11.70
CA GLN A 131 -14.97 1.04 11.66
C GLN A 131 -14.68 -0.47 11.55
N SER A 132 -15.67 -1.28 11.94
CA SER A 132 -15.64 -2.76 11.82
C SER A 132 -16.21 -3.26 10.48
N ARG A 133 -16.60 -2.36 9.60
CA ARG A 133 -17.23 -2.65 8.30
C ARG A 133 -16.70 -1.72 7.22
N PRO A 134 -16.85 -2.09 5.94
CA PRO A 134 -16.42 -1.21 4.86
C PRO A 134 -17.05 0.18 4.92
N VAL A 135 -16.22 1.19 4.62
CA VAL A 135 -16.61 2.59 4.66
C VAL A 135 -17.47 2.93 3.43
N GLY A 136 -18.63 3.54 3.69
CA GLY A 136 -19.61 3.95 2.68
C GLY A 136 -19.35 5.33 2.09
N THR A 137 -20.27 5.80 1.25
CA THR A 137 -20.17 7.11 0.57
C THR A 137 -20.21 8.30 1.53
N GLY A 138 -20.83 8.16 2.71
CA GLY A 138 -20.98 9.25 3.68
C GLY A 138 -19.65 9.91 4.06
N ALA A 139 -18.61 9.12 4.31
CA ALA A 139 -17.29 9.66 4.66
C ALA A 139 -16.67 10.52 3.55
N VAL A 140 -16.93 10.18 2.28
CA VAL A 140 -16.48 10.96 1.13
C VAL A 140 -17.31 12.24 1.01
N GLN A 141 -18.63 12.15 1.19
CA GLN A 141 -19.54 13.30 1.14
C GLN A 141 -19.20 14.34 2.21
N GLU A 142 -18.97 13.87 3.45
CA GLU A 142 -18.57 14.68 4.60
C GLU A 142 -17.30 15.47 4.29
N VAL A 143 -16.19 14.80 3.95
CA VAL A 143 -14.91 15.49 3.72
C VAL A 143 -14.92 16.40 2.48
N VAL A 144 -15.66 16.02 1.43
CA VAL A 144 -15.80 16.84 0.21
C VAL A 144 -16.59 18.12 0.49
N ALA A 145 -17.65 18.03 1.28
CA ALA A 145 -18.43 19.20 1.68
C ALA A 145 -17.70 20.06 2.74
N GLY A 146 -16.94 19.42 3.64
CA GLY A 146 -16.23 20.09 4.73
C GLY A 146 -14.94 20.79 4.30
N ALA A 147 -14.26 20.31 3.26
CA ALA A 147 -12.98 20.89 2.83
C ALA A 147 -13.03 22.40 2.52
N PRO A 148 -14.04 22.93 1.79
CA PRO A 148 -14.17 24.38 1.60
C PRO A 148 -14.37 25.15 2.91
N MET A 149 -15.08 24.58 3.89
CA MET A 149 -15.30 25.21 5.20
C MET A 149 -14.00 25.36 5.99
N GLN A 150 -12.98 24.55 5.67
CA GLN A 150 -11.65 24.59 6.26
C GLN A 150 -10.59 25.20 5.32
N ASP A 151 -11.00 25.84 4.21
CA ASP A 151 -10.10 26.42 3.20
C ASP A 151 -9.06 25.37 2.70
N CYS A 152 -9.53 24.15 2.40
CA CYS A 152 -8.78 23.04 1.82
C CYS A 152 -9.22 22.80 0.37
N THR A 153 -8.28 22.42 -0.49
CA THR A 153 -8.51 22.19 -1.92
C THR A 153 -8.34 20.73 -2.33
N ARG A 154 -7.78 19.90 -1.45
CA ARG A 154 -7.64 18.45 -1.63
C ARG A 154 -8.36 17.74 -0.50
N THR A 155 -8.86 16.54 -0.77
CA THR A 155 -9.61 15.71 0.18
C THR A 155 -9.04 14.31 0.24
N MET A 156 -9.11 13.71 1.42
CA MET A 156 -8.73 12.32 1.66
C MET A 156 -9.63 11.68 2.71
N VAL A 157 -9.96 10.41 2.52
CA VAL A 157 -10.51 9.57 3.59
C VAL A 157 -9.51 8.48 3.95
N VAL A 158 -9.24 8.32 5.24
CA VAL A 158 -8.35 7.29 5.79
C VAL A 158 -9.15 6.36 6.68
N THR A 159 -8.98 5.05 6.54
CA THR A 159 -9.66 4.06 7.41
C THR A 159 -8.80 2.85 7.70
N ASN A 160 -9.09 2.14 8.80
CA ASN A 160 -8.57 0.81 9.08
C ASN A 160 -9.21 -0.28 8.20
N HIS A 161 -10.31 0.02 7.49
CA HIS A 161 -11.04 -0.95 6.69
C HIS A 161 -10.94 -0.66 5.19
N GLN A 162 -11.59 -1.48 4.37
CA GLN A 162 -11.79 -1.22 2.95
C GLN A 162 -12.94 -0.25 2.69
N PHE A 163 -12.98 0.32 1.49
CA PHE A 163 -14.09 1.14 1.00
C PHE A 163 -15.07 0.32 0.16
N THR A 164 -16.36 0.66 0.24
CA THR A 164 -17.37 0.12 -0.67
C THR A 164 -17.13 0.55 -2.12
N PRO A 165 -17.59 -0.21 -3.13
CA PRO A 165 -17.48 0.19 -4.54
C PRO A 165 -18.13 1.55 -4.84
N ALA A 166 -19.25 1.85 -4.17
CA ALA A 166 -19.93 3.14 -4.30
C ALA A 166 -19.08 4.30 -3.75
N ALA A 167 -18.42 4.11 -2.61
CA ALA A 167 -17.50 5.10 -2.04
C ALA A 167 -16.31 5.37 -2.97
N ARG A 168 -15.71 4.32 -3.55
CA ARG A 168 -14.61 4.46 -4.53
C ARG A 168 -15.05 5.24 -5.76
N LYS A 169 -16.21 4.91 -6.34
CA LYS A 169 -16.77 5.63 -7.49
C LYS A 169 -17.06 7.10 -7.20
N LEU A 170 -17.56 7.40 -6.00
CA LEU A 170 -17.81 8.77 -5.58
C LEU A 170 -16.50 9.54 -5.37
N ALA A 171 -15.52 8.92 -4.72
CA ALA A 171 -14.22 9.53 -4.47
C ALA A 171 -13.50 9.88 -5.78
N GLU A 172 -13.51 8.96 -6.75
CA GLU A 172 -12.97 9.21 -8.10
C GLU A 172 -13.62 10.44 -8.77
N ARG A 173 -14.95 10.55 -8.70
CA ARG A 173 -15.69 11.68 -9.28
C ARG A 173 -15.33 13.03 -8.64
N HIS A 174 -15.00 13.04 -7.36
CA HIS A 174 -14.69 14.26 -6.61
C HIS A 174 -13.18 14.48 -6.40
N GLY A 175 -12.31 13.62 -6.95
CA GLY A 175 -10.87 13.69 -6.72
C GLY A 175 -10.46 13.49 -5.26
N CYS A 176 -11.26 12.76 -4.48
CA CYS A 176 -10.95 12.45 -3.09
C CYS A 176 -10.04 11.22 -3.02
N GLU A 177 -8.89 11.34 -2.35
CA GLU A 177 -7.96 10.23 -2.16
C GLU A 177 -8.51 9.27 -1.11
N LEU A 178 -8.44 7.97 -1.39
CA LEU A 178 -8.83 6.93 -0.43
C LEU A 178 -7.59 6.18 0.04
N VAL A 179 -7.47 6.00 1.35
CA VAL A 179 -6.43 5.15 1.95
C VAL A 179 -7.10 4.13 2.87
N GLY A 180 -7.19 2.89 2.37
CA GLY A 180 -7.72 1.74 3.10
C GLY A 180 -6.73 1.16 4.10
N GLY A 181 -7.20 0.22 4.92
CA GLY A 181 -6.37 -0.44 5.95
C GLY A 181 -5.11 -1.11 5.40
N ASP A 182 -5.21 -1.72 4.22
CA ASP A 182 -4.13 -2.35 3.46
C ASP A 182 -3.16 -1.32 2.82
N GLU A 183 -3.62 -0.09 2.62
CA GLU A 183 -2.87 1.02 2.03
C GLU A 183 -2.24 1.93 3.09
N LEU A 184 -2.59 1.78 4.37
CA LEU A 184 -2.02 2.56 5.49
C LEU A 184 -0.48 2.58 5.53
N PRO A 185 0.26 1.50 5.24
CA PRO A 185 1.73 1.55 5.15
C PRO A 185 2.24 2.57 4.10
N ARG A 186 1.43 2.89 3.10
CA ARG A 186 1.74 3.87 2.04
C ARG A 186 1.25 5.28 2.37
N LEU A 187 0.47 5.48 3.43
CA LEU A 187 -0.14 6.76 3.80
C LEU A 187 0.88 7.90 3.82
N ARG A 188 2.06 7.69 4.41
CA ARG A 188 3.14 8.69 4.45
C ARG A 188 3.52 9.18 3.05
N SER A 189 3.71 8.25 2.11
CA SER A 189 4.08 8.57 0.73
C SER A 189 2.96 9.29 -0.01
N THR A 190 1.71 8.88 0.24
CA THR A 190 0.51 9.52 -0.32
C THR A 190 0.37 10.96 0.16
N ILE A 191 0.48 11.21 1.47
CA ILE A 191 0.43 12.57 2.02
C ILE A 191 1.57 13.42 1.45
N ARG A 192 2.80 12.89 1.38
CA ARG A 192 3.94 13.61 0.78
C ARG A 192 3.67 14.02 -0.67
N ARG A 193 3.07 13.14 -1.47
CA ARG A 193 2.67 13.44 -2.86
C ARG A 193 1.60 14.54 -2.91
N LEU A 194 0.60 14.46 -2.04
CA LEU A 194 -0.53 15.39 -2.02
C LEU A 194 -0.21 16.75 -1.39
N THR A 195 0.88 16.88 -0.66
CA THR A 195 1.26 18.13 0.02
C THR A 195 2.47 18.82 -0.61
N ARG A 196 3.05 18.22 -1.68
CA ARG A 196 4.14 18.85 -2.43
C ARG A 196 3.65 20.20 -3.01
N PRO A 197 4.44 21.29 -2.89
CA PRO A 197 4.16 22.53 -3.60
C PRO A 197 4.02 22.24 -5.09
N MET A 198 2.94 22.72 -5.72
CA MET A 198 2.84 22.66 -7.18
C MET A 198 3.86 23.64 -7.75
N GLU A 199 4.89 23.13 -8.44
CA GLU A 199 5.74 23.98 -9.26
C GLU A 199 4.87 24.59 -10.37
N PRO A 200 4.99 25.90 -10.65
CA PRO A 200 4.25 26.50 -11.73
C PRO A 200 4.68 25.85 -13.05
N THR A 201 3.73 25.22 -13.74
CA THR A 201 3.92 24.77 -15.12
C THR A 201 4.32 25.97 -15.96
N SER A 202 5.57 26.05 -16.38
CA SER A 202 6.03 27.03 -17.36
C SER A 202 5.26 26.80 -18.66
N THR A 203 4.27 27.66 -18.92
CA THR A 203 3.60 27.78 -20.22
C THR A 203 3.95 29.14 -20.80
#